data_AF-A0AAC9Z243-F1
#
_entry.id   AF-A0AAC9Z243-F1
#
_cell.length_a   1.000
_cell.length_b   1.000
_cell.length_c   1.000
_cell.angle_alpha   90.00
_cell.angle_beta   90.00
_cell.angle_gamma   90.00
#
_symmetry.space_group_name_H-M   'P 1'
#
loop_
_entity.id
_entity.type
_entity.pdbx_description
1 polymer ?
#
loop_
_entity_poly.entity_id
_entity_poly.type
_entity_poly.pdbx_seq_one_letter_code
_entity_poly.pdbx_strand_id
1 'polypeptide(L)'
;MIKKIVFFIAIIFSLNLFAQTENTTEQRLNAWFTDAKLGIFIHWGYYGVNGITESWSMYHKRISHTDYLKQGQKFTASNYNPDQWLDLFERVGAKYVVLTTKHHDGVALWNTKYSNLSIVKHAWARKDVLTPFVEAVRKKNMKLGLYYSLCDWSHPDYQPVTFQRRDVRKLYPQKGQQKMTPWERFTAFNFNQLEELSQFKPDLWWFDGDWEHKPEEWKSKEIKEKLLFWNPQTVVNSRLNQYGDYKTPEQGVPVVRPEGAWEFCMTMNDNWGYFPTDNNYKPIAQIIRTFVEVIGSGGNLLLNVGPKPDGTIPQEQVLRLEALGNWISKHKTAVFDTQAGLPYGHFFGPTLLSKDKTKIYLCLFDNPKNYILLKGIQNKVKSIKVLGAEQELSFERNGGAAWNNIPGILRISVPADQSLDPYVTVLEVHLEGELSLYRGHGNAVELNM
;
A
#
# COMPACT_ATOMS: atom_id res chain seq x y z
N MET A 1 -18.06 3.16 80.73
CA MET A 1 -19.04 2.37 79.95
C MET A 1 -19.01 2.85 78.50
N ILE A 2 -18.27 2.13 77.66
CA ILE A 2 -18.51 1.72 76.26
C ILE A 2 -19.45 2.56 75.33
N LYS A 3 -18.99 2.73 74.07
CA LYS A 3 -19.66 3.09 72.78
C LYS A 3 -19.67 4.60 72.45
N LYS A 4 -19.29 5.08 71.26
CA LYS A 4 -18.96 4.48 69.95
C LYS A 4 -18.20 5.57 69.15
N ILE A 5 -16.99 5.27 68.67
CA ILE A 5 -16.31 6.08 67.65
C ILE A 5 -16.81 5.56 66.30
N VAL A 6 -17.51 6.41 65.55
CA VAL A 6 -17.87 6.14 64.15
C VAL A 6 -16.85 6.86 63.28
N PHE A 7 -15.88 6.10 62.78
CA PHE A 7 -14.92 6.56 61.77
C PHE A 7 -15.64 6.50 60.41
N PHE A 8 -15.93 7.66 59.82
CA PHE A 8 -16.42 7.74 58.44
C PHE A 8 -15.20 7.76 57.51
N ILE A 9 -14.80 6.59 57.02
CA ILE A 9 -13.80 6.49 55.95
C ILE A 9 -14.54 6.76 54.64
N ALA A 10 -14.41 7.97 54.11
CA ALA A 10 -14.78 8.29 52.74
C ALA A 10 -13.75 7.63 51.81
N ILE A 11 -14.08 6.45 51.30
CA ILE A 11 -13.32 5.81 50.21
C ILE A 11 -13.66 6.60 48.93
N ILE A 12 -12.79 7.54 48.57
CA ILE A 12 -12.78 8.14 47.24
C ILE A 12 -12.27 7.06 46.29
N PHE A 13 -13.18 6.33 45.64
CA PHE A 13 -12.87 5.59 44.43
C PHE A 13 -12.52 6.61 43.35
N SER A 14 -11.23 6.85 43.14
CA SER A 14 -10.73 7.46 41.92
C SER A 14 -10.99 6.48 40.78
N LEU A 15 -12.15 6.65 40.13
CA LEU A 15 -12.38 6.15 38.79
C LEU A 15 -11.31 6.80 37.91
N ASN A 16 -10.20 6.10 37.69
CA ASN A 16 -9.36 6.34 36.54
C ASN A 16 -10.21 6.03 35.32
N LEU A 17 -10.96 7.04 34.86
CA LEU A 17 -11.43 7.12 33.50
C LEU A 17 -10.18 7.05 32.63
N PHE A 18 -9.82 5.83 32.20
CA PHE A 18 -9.00 5.66 31.02
C PHE A 18 -9.83 6.22 29.86
N ALA A 19 -9.75 7.55 29.67
CA ALA A 19 -10.04 8.13 28.38
C ALA A 19 -9.15 7.37 27.39
N GLN A 20 -9.75 6.65 26.44
CA GLN A 20 -8.99 6.12 25.32
C GLN A 20 -8.28 7.32 24.68
N THR A 21 -6.97 7.41 24.84
CA THR A 21 -6.16 8.36 24.09
C THR A 21 -6.31 7.96 22.63
N GLU A 22 -7.04 8.77 21.86
CA GLU A 22 -7.11 8.60 20.41
C GLU A 22 -5.69 8.71 19.83
N ASN A 23 -5.25 7.67 19.11
CA ASN A 23 -3.94 7.72 18.48
C ASN A 23 -3.95 8.78 17.38
N THR A 24 -2.92 9.61 17.35
CA THR A 24 -2.73 10.56 16.25
C THR A 24 -2.52 9.81 14.93
N THR A 25 -2.78 10.47 13.80
CA THR A 25 -2.53 9.88 12.48
C THR A 25 -1.09 9.41 12.32
N GLU A 26 -0.12 10.19 12.81
CA GLU A 26 1.29 9.82 12.80
C GLU A 26 1.57 8.55 13.62
N GLN A 27 0.97 8.42 14.82
CA GLN A 27 1.13 7.22 15.64
C GLN A 27 0.58 5.97 14.93
N ARG A 28 -0.60 6.06 14.29
CA ARG A 28 -1.18 4.93 13.54
C ARG A 28 -0.32 4.52 12.34
N LEU A 29 0.20 5.51 11.60
CA LEU A 29 1.10 5.27 10.46
C LEU A 29 2.43 4.64 10.90
N ASN A 30 3.04 5.18 11.97
CA ASN A 30 4.33 4.69 12.48
C ASN A 30 4.22 3.35 13.22
N ALA A 31 3.01 2.92 13.60
CA ALA A 31 2.82 1.62 14.23
C ALA A 31 3.14 0.45 13.28
N TRP A 32 2.97 0.63 11.97
CA TRP A 32 3.31 -0.43 11.00
C TRP A 32 3.48 0.06 9.55
N PHE A 33 2.73 1.08 9.13
CA PHE A 33 2.60 1.43 7.72
C PHE A 33 3.90 1.97 7.12
N THR A 34 4.60 2.87 7.81
CA THR A 34 5.85 3.47 7.30
C THR A 34 7.01 2.47 7.14
N ASP A 35 6.93 1.35 7.86
CA ASP A 35 7.88 0.25 7.82
C ASP A 35 7.45 -0.89 6.89
N ALA A 36 6.24 -0.84 6.32
CA ALA A 36 5.66 -1.95 5.58
C ALA A 36 6.39 -2.22 4.26
N LYS A 37 6.79 -1.15 3.55
CA LYS A 37 7.50 -1.12 2.25
C LYS A 37 6.75 -1.74 1.07
N LEU A 38 6.20 -2.94 1.23
CA LEU A 38 5.55 -3.72 0.20
C LEU A 38 4.19 -4.22 0.66
N GLY A 39 3.17 -3.90 -0.13
CA GLY A 39 1.84 -4.50 -0.06
C GLY A 39 1.41 -5.11 -1.39
N ILE A 40 0.42 -6.00 -1.33
CA ILE A 40 -0.19 -6.59 -2.52
C ILE A 40 -1.62 -6.10 -2.69
N PHE A 41 -1.91 -5.48 -3.83
CA PHE A 41 -3.27 -5.11 -4.22
C PHE A 41 -3.93 -6.29 -4.94
N ILE A 42 -5.21 -6.56 -4.70
CA ILE A 42 -5.94 -7.66 -5.32
C ILE A 42 -7.23 -7.11 -5.91
N HIS A 43 -7.26 -6.97 -7.23
CA HIS A 43 -8.46 -6.62 -7.98
C HIS A 43 -9.10 -7.89 -8.54
N TRP A 44 -10.16 -8.34 -7.87
CA TRP A 44 -10.89 -9.54 -8.25
C TRP A 44 -12.39 -9.29 -8.31
N GLY A 45 -13.02 -9.67 -9.42
CA GLY A 45 -14.44 -9.41 -9.66
C GLY A 45 -14.90 -9.89 -11.03
N TYR A 46 -16.14 -9.55 -11.40
CA TYR A 46 -16.77 -10.02 -12.65
C TYR A 46 -16.01 -9.60 -13.91
N TYR A 47 -15.34 -8.45 -13.87
CA TYR A 47 -14.51 -7.94 -14.96
C TYR A 47 -13.41 -8.90 -15.43
N GLY A 48 -12.95 -9.82 -14.56
CA GLY A 48 -12.00 -10.86 -14.94
C GLY A 48 -12.58 -11.95 -15.85
N VAL A 49 -13.90 -12.06 -15.99
CA VAL A 49 -14.55 -13.18 -16.71
C VAL A 49 -14.35 -13.09 -18.20
N ASN A 50 -14.72 -11.96 -18.79
CA ASN A 50 -14.52 -11.73 -20.22
C ASN A 50 -13.26 -10.91 -20.51
N GLY A 51 -12.47 -10.57 -19.48
CA GLY A 51 -11.27 -9.78 -19.66
C GLY A 51 -11.57 -8.36 -20.10
N ILE A 52 -12.23 -7.60 -19.24
CA ILE A 52 -12.64 -6.22 -19.53
C ILE A 52 -12.11 -5.28 -18.46
N THR A 53 -11.94 -4.00 -18.80
CA THR A 53 -11.49 -2.96 -17.86
C THR A 53 -12.55 -2.75 -16.78
N GLU A 54 -12.27 -3.25 -15.58
CA GLU A 54 -13.03 -3.29 -14.32
C GLU A 54 -14.51 -2.89 -14.47
N SER A 55 -14.97 -1.88 -13.74
CA SER A 55 -16.30 -1.31 -13.91
C SER A 55 -16.34 -0.28 -15.05
N TRP A 56 -15.17 0.22 -15.48
CA TRP A 56 -15.01 1.28 -16.48
C TRP A 56 -15.57 0.91 -17.86
N SER A 57 -15.62 -0.38 -18.18
CA SER A 57 -16.24 -0.86 -19.42
C SER A 57 -17.74 -0.54 -19.48
N MET A 58 -18.44 -0.54 -18.34
CA MET A 58 -19.83 -0.08 -18.27
C MET A 58 -19.92 1.44 -18.39
N TYR A 59 -19.07 2.16 -17.65
CA TYR A 59 -19.04 3.63 -17.64
C TYR A 59 -18.80 4.22 -19.04
N HIS A 60 -17.87 3.63 -19.79
CA HIS A 60 -17.57 4.01 -21.18
C HIS A 60 -18.47 3.34 -22.22
N LYS A 61 -19.56 2.66 -21.80
CA LYS A 61 -20.55 2.02 -22.68
C LYS A 61 -19.97 0.98 -23.64
N ARG A 62 -18.83 0.37 -23.30
CA ARG A 62 -18.22 -0.73 -24.06
C ARG A 62 -18.98 -2.05 -23.88
N ILE A 63 -19.68 -2.18 -22.76
CA ILE A 63 -20.59 -3.28 -22.45
C ILE A 63 -21.84 -2.73 -21.75
N SER A 64 -23.00 -3.34 -22.02
CA SER A 64 -24.22 -2.97 -21.29
C SER A 64 -24.13 -3.41 -19.82
N HIS A 65 -24.78 -2.70 -18.90
CA HIS A 65 -24.87 -3.11 -17.50
C HIS A 65 -25.41 -4.52 -17.34
N THR A 66 -26.43 -4.87 -18.13
CA THR A 66 -27.03 -6.22 -18.11
C THR A 66 -26.03 -7.29 -18.54
N ASP A 67 -25.27 -7.07 -19.61
CA ASP A 67 -24.27 -8.03 -20.08
C ASP A 67 -23.06 -8.10 -19.15
N TYR A 68 -22.70 -6.98 -18.51
CA TYR A 68 -21.69 -6.97 -17.47
C TYR A 68 -22.05 -7.90 -16.32
N LEU A 69 -23.29 -7.80 -15.80
CA LEU A 69 -23.76 -8.63 -14.69
C LEU A 69 -23.90 -10.12 -15.07
N LYS A 70 -24.13 -10.45 -16.35
CA LYS A 70 -24.16 -11.85 -16.83
C LYS A 70 -22.83 -12.57 -16.62
N GLN A 71 -21.71 -11.83 -16.54
CA GLN A 71 -20.40 -12.42 -16.23
C GLN A 71 -20.38 -13.18 -14.90
N GLY A 72 -21.23 -12.80 -13.94
CA GLY A 72 -21.39 -13.53 -12.69
C GLY A 72 -21.72 -15.01 -12.87
N GLN A 73 -22.33 -15.42 -13.99
CA GLN A 73 -22.61 -16.82 -14.32
C GLN A 73 -21.35 -17.67 -14.58
N LYS A 74 -20.21 -17.02 -14.87
CA LYS A 74 -18.92 -17.68 -15.09
C LYS A 74 -17.86 -17.31 -14.05
N PHE A 75 -18.19 -16.46 -13.08
CA PHE A 75 -17.34 -16.19 -11.93
C PHE A 75 -17.53 -17.30 -10.89
N THR A 76 -16.61 -18.26 -10.84
CA THR A 76 -16.81 -19.52 -10.11
C THR A 76 -16.07 -19.59 -8.77
N ALA A 77 -14.95 -18.89 -8.61
CA ALA A 77 -14.06 -19.05 -7.46
C ALA A 77 -13.75 -20.52 -7.13
N SER A 78 -13.76 -21.41 -8.13
CA SER A 78 -13.68 -22.87 -7.93
C SER A 78 -12.32 -23.33 -7.39
N ASN A 79 -11.26 -22.66 -7.79
CA ASN A 79 -9.88 -22.87 -7.37
C ASN A 79 -9.40 -21.80 -6.36
N TYR A 80 -10.32 -21.01 -5.80
CA TYR A 80 -9.99 -19.99 -4.82
C TYR A 80 -9.49 -20.61 -3.53
N ASN A 81 -8.23 -20.31 -3.20
CA ASN A 81 -7.57 -20.70 -1.97
C ASN A 81 -6.77 -19.52 -1.42
N PRO A 82 -7.26 -18.80 -0.40
CA PRO A 82 -6.55 -17.65 0.15
C PRO A 82 -5.25 -18.04 0.86
N ASP A 83 -5.14 -19.24 1.46
CA ASP A 83 -3.86 -19.68 2.05
C ASP A 83 -2.76 -19.71 0.98
N GLN A 84 -3.06 -20.17 -0.24
CA GLN A 84 -2.08 -20.18 -1.34
C GLN A 84 -1.68 -18.77 -1.79
N TRP A 85 -2.62 -17.83 -1.83
CA TRP A 85 -2.32 -16.43 -2.13
C TRP A 85 -1.40 -15.84 -1.05
N LEU A 86 -1.75 -16.06 0.22
CA LEU A 86 -1.03 -15.49 1.34
C LEU A 86 0.34 -16.17 1.56
N ASP A 87 0.47 -17.46 1.25
CA ASP A 87 1.77 -18.16 1.18
C ASP A 87 2.69 -17.50 0.15
N LEU A 88 2.18 -17.17 -1.04
CA LEU A 88 2.95 -16.46 -2.05
C LEU A 88 3.37 -15.08 -1.53
N PHE A 89 2.44 -14.29 -1.00
CA PHE A 89 2.73 -12.91 -0.59
C PHE A 89 3.69 -12.84 0.59
N GLU A 90 3.59 -13.76 1.56
CA GLU A 90 4.55 -13.91 2.65
C GLU A 90 5.96 -14.24 2.12
N ARG A 91 6.09 -15.18 1.18
CA ARG A 91 7.39 -15.52 0.55
C ARG A 91 8.03 -14.34 -0.18
N VAL A 92 7.23 -13.47 -0.78
CA VAL A 92 7.74 -12.23 -1.41
C VAL A 92 8.20 -11.20 -0.38
N GLY A 93 7.75 -11.32 0.87
CA GLY A 93 8.07 -10.38 1.94
C GLY A 93 7.07 -9.24 2.09
N ALA A 94 5.89 -9.32 1.45
CA ALA A 94 4.83 -8.33 1.64
C ALA A 94 4.39 -8.28 3.10
N LYS A 95 4.09 -7.08 3.60
CA LYS A 95 3.65 -6.88 5.00
C LYS A 95 2.14 -6.69 5.13
N TYR A 96 1.47 -6.39 4.01
CA TYR A 96 0.05 -6.13 3.98
C TYR A 96 -0.55 -6.49 2.63
N VAL A 97 -1.87 -6.67 2.60
CA VAL A 97 -2.64 -6.93 1.39
C VAL A 97 -3.87 -6.04 1.36
N VAL A 98 -4.34 -5.67 0.17
CA VAL A 98 -5.57 -4.88 -0.02
C VAL A 98 -6.47 -5.61 -1.01
N LEU A 99 -7.64 -6.08 -0.57
CA LEU A 99 -8.60 -6.77 -1.44
C LEU A 99 -9.76 -5.85 -1.82
N THR A 100 -10.13 -5.82 -3.11
CA THR A 100 -11.36 -5.16 -3.58
C THR A 100 -12.59 -5.84 -3.00
N THR A 101 -13.15 -5.31 -1.91
CA THR A 101 -14.40 -5.86 -1.35
C THR A 101 -15.59 -5.60 -2.26
N LYS A 102 -15.63 -4.41 -2.86
CA LYS A 102 -16.60 -3.94 -3.85
C LYS A 102 -15.94 -2.89 -4.73
N HIS A 103 -16.00 -3.04 -6.06
CA HIS A 103 -15.56 -2.01 -7.02
C HIS A 103 -16.72 -1.09 -7.43
N HIS A 104 -16.51 -0.13 -8.33
CA HIS A 104 -17.58 0.78 -8.77
C HIS A 104 -18.77 0.06 -9.44
N ASP A 105 -18.62 -1.22 -9.81
CA ASP A 105 -19.71 -2.04 -10.35
C ASP A 105 -20.78 -2.40 -9.30
N GLY A 106 -20.49 -2.23 -8.01
CA GLY A 106 -21.37 -2.56 -6.91
C GLY A 106 -21.39 -4.04 -6.50
N VAL A 107 -20.60 -4.90 -7.13
CA VAL A 107 -20.58 -6.34 -6.84
C VAL A 107 -19.77 -6.60 -5.57
N ALA A 108 -20.44 -6.99 -4.49
CA ALA A 108 -19.78 -7.32 -3.23
C ALA A 108 -19.15 -8.74 -3.26
N LEU A 109 -17.89 -8.85 -2.83
CA LEU A 109 -17.21 -10.14 -2.65
C LEU A 109 -17.59 -10.85 -1.33
N TRP A 110 -18.34 -10.22 -0.44
CA TRP A 110 -18.84 -10.83 0.79
C TRP A 110 -20.37 -10.96 0.79
N ASN A 111 -20.91 -11.72 1.73
CA ASN A 111 -22.36 -11.89 1.88
C ASN A 111 -23.02 -10.69 2.58
N THR A 112 -23.01 -9.52 1.95
CA THR A 112 -23.67 -8.32 2.49
C THR A 112 -25.17 -8.52 2.70
N LYS A 113 -25.71 -8.01 3.82
CA LYS A 113 -27.15 -8.02 4.11
C LYS A 113 -27.92 -6.93 3.35
N TYR A 114 -27.22 -5.93 2.82
CA TYR A 114 -27.82 -4.71 2.28
C TYR A 114 -27.98 -4.71 0.75
N SER A 115 -27.51 -5.75 0.07
CA SER A 115 -27.72 -5.96 -1.37
C SER A 115 -27.80 -7.44 -1.70
N ASN A 116 -28.48 -7.75 -2.81
CA ASN A 116 -28.45 -9.04 -3.49
C ASN A 116 -27.42 -9.07 -4.62
N LEU A 117 -26.79 -7.95 -4.95
CA LEU A 117 -25.65 -7.89 -5.85
C LEU A 117 -24.35 -8.22 -5.10
N SER A 118 -24.19 -9.50 -4.76
CA SER A 118 -22.97 -10.06 -4.20
C SER A 118 -22.62 -11.36 -4.90
N ILE A 119 -21.36 -11.80 -4.81
CA ILE A 119 -20.97 -13.08 -5.42
C ILE A 119 -21.70 -14.28 -4.79
N VAL A 120 -22.11 -14.15 -3.52
CA VAL A 120 -22.86 -15.19 -2.81
C VAL A 120 -24.26 -15.37 -3.39
N LYS A 121 -24.92 -14.26 -3.73
CA LYS A 121 -26.33 -14.23 -4.16
C LYS A 121 -26.52 -14.12 -5.66
N HIS A 122 -25.51 -13.65 -6.41
CA HIS A 122 -25.64 -13.29 -7.82
C HIS A 122 -24.56 -13.92 -8.73
N ALA A 123 -23.50 -14.53 -8.19
CA ALA A 123 -22.50 -15.23 -8.99
C ALA A 123 -22.70 -16.76 -8.96
N TRP A 124 -22.01 -17.45 -9.86
CA TRP A 124 -21.89 -18.91 -9.84
C TRP A 124 -21.08 -19.42 -8.64
N ALA A 125 -20.17 -18.59 -8.11
CA ALA A 125 -19.39 -18.91 -6.91
C ALA A 125 -20.24 -19.32 -5.70
N ARG A 126 -21.38 -18.63 -5.48
CA ARG A 126 -22.36 -18.94 -4.41
C ARG A 126 -21.77 -19.10 -3.00
N LYS A 127 -20.59 -18.52 -2.75
CA LYS A 127 -19.87 -18.62 -1.48
C LYS A 127 -19.22 -17.30 -1.10
N ASP A 128 -19.09 -17.08 0.19
CA ASP A 128 -18.31 -15.98 0.74
C ASP A 128 -16.81 -16.23 0.51
N VAL A 129 -16.10 -15.22 0.01
CA VAL A 129 -14.65 -15.29 -0.20
C VAL A 129 -13.89 -14.34 0.71
N LEU A 130 -14.56 -13.36 1.34
CA LEU A 130 -13.90 -12.37 2.18
C LEU A 130 -13.53 -12.92 3.56
N THR A 131 -14.46 -13.62 4.23
CA THR A 131 -14.17 -14.21 5.55
C THR A 131 -12.94 -15.13 5.53
N PRO A 132 -12.83 -16.15 4.63
CA PRO A 132 -11.65 -17.00 4.59
C PRO A 132 -10.38 -16.25 4.16
N PHE A 133 -10.50 -15.18 3.36
CA PHE A 133 -9.36 -14.30 3.05
C PHE A 133 -8.83 -13.63 4.32
N VAL A 134 -9.72 -13.02 5.11
CA VAL A 134 -9.36 -12.35 6.36
C VAL A 134 -8.70 -13.33 7.33
N GLU A 135 -9.25 -14.53 7.49
CA GLU A 135 -8.67 -15.57 8.34
C GLU A 135 -7.25 -15.95 7.89
N ALA A 136 -7.02 -16.14 6.59
CA ALA A 136 -5.70 -16.43 6.03
C ALA A 136 -4.69 -15.28 6.26
N VAL A 137 -5.13 -14.03 6.08
CA VAL A 137 -4.31 -12.83 6.37
C VAL A 137 -3.87 -12.80 7.83
N ARG A 138 -4.80 -13.07 8.77
CA ARG A 138 -4.48 -13.10 10.20
C ARG A 138 -3.55 -14.24 10.57
N LYS A 139 -3.73 -15.42 9.97
CA LYS A 139 -2.84 -16.58 10.16
C LYS A 139 -1.40 -16.29 9.74
N LYS A 140 -1.18 -15.44 8.72
CA LYS A 140 0.14 -14.98 8.28
C LYS A 140 0.68 -13.75 9.01
N ASN A 141 -0.05 -13.24 10.01
CA ASN A 141 0.32 -12.02 10.72
C ASN A 141 0.57 -10.81 9.77
N MET A 142 -0.14 -10.79 8.63
CA MET A 142 -0.12 -9.68 7.69
C MET A 142 -1.19 -8.65 8.05
N LYS A 143 -0.96 -7.40 7.65
CA LYS A 143 -1.95 -6.33 7.83
C LYS A 143 -3.06 -6.44 6.78
N LEU A 144 -4.29 -6.32 7.23
CA LEU A 144 -5.48 -6.45 6.40
C LEU A 144 -5.90 -5.08 5.88
N GLY A 145 -5.84 -4.92 4.57
CA GLY A 145 -6.43 -3.81 3.85
C GLY A 145 -7.70 -4.24 3.13
N LEU A 146 -8.74 -3.41 3.24
CA LEU A 146 -9.96 -3.55 2.46
C LEU A 146 -10.11 -2.36 1.54
N TYR A 147 -10.17 -2.61 0.24
CA TYR A 147 -10.60 -1.62 -0.73
C TYR A 147 -12.12 -1.54 -0.74
N TYR A 148 -12.64 -0.32 -0.76
CA TYR A 148 -14.07 -0.03 -0.85
C TYR A 148 -14.32 1.13 -1.79
N SER A 149 -15.07 0.90 -2.86
CA SER A 149 -15.53 2.02 -3.68
C SER A 149 -16.71 2.75 -3.04
N LEU A 150 -16.55 4.07 -2.88
CA LEU A 150 -17.63 4.99 -2.53
C LEU A 150 -18.72 5.01 -3.60
N CYS A 151 -18.32 4.96 -4.88
CA CYS A 151 -19.21 4.79 -6.01
C CYS A 151 -19.88 3.41 -6.01
N ASP A 152 -21.14 3.37 -6.41
CA ASP A 152 -21.83 2.13 -6.77
C ASP A 152 -22.70 2.41 -8.00
N TRP A 153 -22.13 2.19 -9.18
CA TRP A 153 -22.82 2.47 -10.43
C TRP A 153 -24.01 1.52 -10.67
N SER A 154 -24.13 0.42 -9.91
CA SER A 154 -25.31 -0.46 -9.97
C SER A 154 -26.45 -0.05 -9.04
N HIS A 155 -26.17 0.71 -7.97
CA HIS A 155 -27.18 1.09 -6.98
C HIS A 155 -28.23 2.05 -7.57
N PRO A 156 -29.55 1.76 -7.50
CA PRO A 156 -30.60 2.54 -8.17
C PRO A 156 -30.67 4.01 -7.77
N ASP A 157 -30.25 4.32 -6.55
CA ASP A 157 -30.24 5.69 -6.01
C ASP A 157 -28.90 6.42 -6.19
N TYR A 158 -27.89 5.78 -6.79
CA TYR A 158 -26.64 6.43 -7.18
C TYR A 158 -26.81 7.11 -8.53
N GLN A 159 -26.64 8.43 -8.59
CA GLN A 159 -26.80 9.25 -9.80
C GLN A 159 -25.83 10.44 -9.75
N PRO A 160 -25.36 10.94 -10.91
CA PRO A 160 -25.68 10.46 -12.26
C PRO A 160 -24.91 9.19 -12.64
N VAL A 161 -25.47 8.39 -13.56
CA VAL A 161 -24.72 7.35 -14.27
C VAL A 161 -24.81 7.57 -15.77
N THR A 162 -23.77 7.20 -16.51
CA THR A 162 -23.69 7.43 -17.96
C THR A 162 -24.45 6.39 -18.79
N PHE A 163 -24.90 5.27 -18.19
CA PHE A 163 -25.47 4.12 -18.88
C PHE A 163 -26.82 3.66 -18.27
N GLN A 164 -27.59 2.88 -19.05
CA GLN A 164 -28.88 2.36 -18.59
C GLN A 164 -28.71 1.20 -17.60
N ARG A 165 -29.47 1.23 -16.51
CA ARG A 165 -29.56 0.18 -15.50
C ARG A 165 -30.95 -0.43 -15.51
N ARG A 166 -31.05 -1.71 -15.86
CA ARG A 166 -32.34 -2.42 -15.93
C ARG A 166 -32.55 -3.25 -14.67
N ASP A 167 -33.74 -3.15 -14.11
CA ASP A 167 -34.21 -3.94 -12.96
C ASP A 167 -33.32 -3.91 -11.70
N VAL A 168 -32.48 -2.89 -11.51
CA VAL A 168 -31.54 -2.87 -10.37
C VAL A 168 -32.21 -2.74 -9.01
N ARG A 169 -33.43 -2.19 -8.92
CA ARG A 169 -34.14 -2.05 -7.63
C ARG A 169 -34.37 -3.39 -6.91
N LYS A 170 -34.51 -4.51 -7.64
CA LYS A 170 -34.64 -5.85 -7.04
C LYS A 170 -33.34 -6.34 -6.38
N LEU A 171 -32.21 -5.77 -6.80
CA LEU A 171 -30.90 -6.08 -6.24
C LEU A 171 -30.62 -5.32 -4.94
N TYR A 172 -31.32 -4.21 -4.68
CA TYR A 172 -31.11 -3.38 -3.49
C TYR A 172 -32.45 -3.20 -2.75
N PRO A 173 -32.81 -4.13 -1.85
CA PRO A 173 -34.04 -4.02 -1.08
C PRO A 173 -34.03 -2.79 -0.15
N GLN A 174 -35.04 -1.93 -0.27
CA GLN A 174 -35.14 -0.64 0.46
C GLN A 174 -36.29 -0.63 1.50
N LYS A 175 -36.61 -1.80 2.07
CA LYS A 175 -37.75 -1.93 3.00
C LYS A 175 -37.54 -1.01 4.21
N GLY A 176 -38.50 -0.13 4.47
CA GLY A 176 -38.49 0.78 5.62
C GLY A 176 -37.80 2.12 5.38
N GLN A 177 -37.32 2.39 4.17
CA GLN A 177 -36.56 3.60 3.83
C GLN A 177 -37.37 4.60 2.98
N GLN A 178 -38.71 4.48 2.96
CA GLN A 178 -39.58 5.23 2.05
C GLN A 178 -39.59 6.74 2.31
N LYS A 179 -39.23 7.17 3.53
CA LYS A 179 -39.17 8.59 3.91
C LYS A 179 -37.82 9.25 3.58
N MET A 180 -36.80 8.46 3.23
CA MET A 180 -35.47 8.97 2.90
C MET A 180 -35.42 9.38 1.42
N THR A 181 -34.67 10.42 1.10
CA THR A 181 -34.30 10.76 -0.28
C THR A 181 -33.44 9.64 -0.89
N PRO A 182 -33.33 9.54 -2.22
CA PRO A 182 -32.44 8.58 -2.87
C PRO A 182 -31.00 8.62 -2.33
N TRP A 183 -30.42 9.82 -2.21
CA TRP A 183 -29.05 9.95 -1.72
C TRP A 183 -28.89 9.56 -0.25
N GLU A 184 -29.87 9.88 0.61
CA GLU A 184 -29.87 9.42 2.01
C GLU A 184 -29.93 7.89 2.12
N ARG A 185 -30.72 7.22 1.26
CA ARG A 185 -30.72 5.74 1.20
C ARG A 185 -29.38 5.18 0.75
N PHE A 186 -28.76 5.79 -0.25
CA PHE A 186 -27.47 5.34 -0.77
C PHE A 186 -26.33 5.54 0.24
N THR A 187 -26.26 6.71 0.88
CA THR A 187 -25.27 6.96 1.94
C THR A 187 -25.50 6.02 3.13
N ALA A 188 -26.75 5.81 3.56
CA ALA A 188 -27.06 4.81 4.59
C ALA A 188 -26.64 3.40 4.18
N PHE A 189 -26.83 3.01 2.92
CA PHE A 189 -26.33 1.75 2.37
C PHE A 189 -24.79 1.65 2.48
N ASN A 190 -24.05 2.71 2.13
CA ASN A 190 -22.60 2.74 2.28
C ASN A 190 -22.16 2.59 3.76
N PHE A 191 -22.75 3.35 4.69
CA PHE A 191 -22.45 3.23 6.12
C PHE A 191 -22.70 1.80 6.64
N ASN A 192 -23.83 1.23 6.25
CA ASN A 192 -24.23 -0.12 6.62
C ASN A 192 -23.25 -1.19 6.09
N GLN A 193 -22.76 -1.05 4.86
CA GLN A 193 -21.71 -1.94 4.33
C GLN A 193 -20.37 -1.76 5.04
N LEU A 194 -19.98 -0.52 5.33
CA LEU A 194 -18.76 -0.23 6.08
C LEU A 194 -18.82 -0.80 7.50
N GLU A 195 -19.99 -0.78 8.15
CA GLU A 195 -20.19 -1.41 9.46
C GLU A 195 -20.09 -2.95 9.40
N GLU A 196 -20.58 -3.59 8.34
CA GLU A 196 -20.37 -5.04 8.14
C GLU A 196 -18.89 -5.37 7.98
N LEU A 197 -18.19 -4.60 7.15
CA LEU A 197 -16.78 -4.82 6.86
C LEU A 197 -15.88 -4.48 8.07
N SER A 198 -16.28 -3.54 8.92
CA SER A 198 -15.52 -3.17 10.12
C SER A 198 -15.45 -4.29 11.17
N GLN A 199 -16.36 -5.27 11.10
CA GLN A 199 -16.29 -6.48 11.94
C GLN A 199 -15.00 -7.27 11.72
N PHE A 200 -14.39 -7.19 10.54
CA PHE A 200 -13.09 -7.80 10.22
C PHE A 200 -11.88 -7.01 10.77
N LYS A 201 -12.13 -5.85 11.39
CA LYS A 201 -11.13 -4.92 11.93
C LYS A 201 -9.97 -4.65 10.95
N PRO A 202 -10.22 -4.08 9.76
CA PRO A 202 -9.16 -3.77 8.79
C PRO A 202 -8.10 -2.86 9.42
N ASP A 203 -6.83 -3.13 9.13
CA ASP A 203 -5.71 -2.25 9.48
C ASP A 203 -5.63 -1.07 8.51
N LEU A 204 -6.15 -1.23 7.29
CA LEU A 204 -6.13 -0.23 6.23
C LEU A 204 -7.48 -0.19 5.49
N TRP A 205 -8.01 1.02 5.27
CA TRP A 205 -9.10 1.28 4.34
C TRP A 205 -8.58 2.00 3.10
N TRP A 206 -8.82 1.38 1.95
CA TRP A 206 -8.44 1.92 0.64
C TRP A 206 -9.71 2.35 -0.09
N PHE A 207 -10.09 3.61 0.06
CA PHE A 207 -11.25 4.16 -0.63
C PHE A 207 -10.94 4.51 -2.08
N ASP A 208 -11.99 4.53 -2.90
CA ASP A 208 -11.91 4.99 -4.28
C ASP A 208 -13.27 5.51 -4.75
N GLY A 209 -13.28 6.39 -5.76
CA GLY A 209 -14.52 6.99 -6.26
C GLY A 209 -14.96 8.26 -5.53
N ASP A 210 -14.06 8.96 -4.85
CA ASP A 210 -14.41 10.17 -4.10
C ASP A 210 -14.68 11.39 -4.98
N TRP A 211 -14.34 11.32 -6.28
CA TRP A 211 -14.38 12.46 -7.22
C TRP A 211 -15.76 12.87 -7.72
N GLU A 212 -16.81 12.04 -7.57
CA GLU A 212 -18.14 12.32 -8.14
C GLU A 212 -19.01 13.22 -7.24
N HIS A 213 -18.72 13.31 -5.94
CA HIS A 213 -19.46 14.13 -4.98
C HIS A 213 -18.54 14.86 -4.01
N LYS A 214 -19.06 15.90 -3.35
CA LYS A 214 -18.32 16.65 -2.33
C LYS A 214 -18.17 15.85 -1.03
N PRO A 215 -17.15 16.16 -0.20
CA PRO A 215 -16.92 15.46 1.07
C PRO A 215 -18.13 15.48 2.02
N GLU A 216 -18.93 16.54 2.00
CA GLU A 216 -20.13 16.69 2.82
C GLU A 216 -21.26 15.77 2.35
N GLU A 217 -21.40 15.56 1.04
CA GLU A 217 -22.38 14.66 0.45
C GLU A 217 -22.02 13.20 0.73
N TRP A 218 -20.73 12.86 0.60
CA TRP A 218 -20.19 11.56 1.00
C TRP A 218 -20.26 11.30 2.51
N LYS A 219 -20.38 12.37 3.31
CA LYS A 219 -20.19 12.35 4.76
C LYS A 219 -18.82 11.79 5.14
N SER A 220 -17.77 12.16 4.40
CA SER A 220 -16.40 11.63 4.55
C SER A 220 -15.85 11.79 5.97
N LYS A 221 -16.18 12.89 6.65
CA LYS A 221 -15.83 13.10 8.06
C LYS A 221 -16.44 12.03 8.97
N GLU A 222 -17.75 11.82 8.85
CA GLU A 222 -18.49 10.84 9.66
C GLU A 222 -18.02 9.41 9.35
N ILE A 223 -17.73 9.10 8.09
CA ILE A 223 -17.08 7.83 7.70
C ILE A 223 -15.78 7.67 8.51
N LYS A 224 -14.86 8.64 8.43
CA LYS A 224 -13.58 8.57 9.14
C LYS A 224 -13.75 8.37 10.65
N GLU A 225 -14.65 9.11 11.28
CA GLU A 225 -14.96 8.99 12.72
C GLU A 225 -15.48 7.58 13.06
N LYS A 226 -16.37 7.01 12.25
CA LYS A 226 -16.86 5.63 12.44
C LYS A 226 -15.77 4.58 12.26
N LEU A 227 -14.91 4.73 11.26
CA LEU A 227 -13.79 3.81 11.04
C LEU A 227 -12.84 3.79 12.25
N LEU A 228 -12.51 4.96 12.81
CA LEU A 228 -11.68 5.07 14.00
C LEU A 228 -12.40 4.56 15.26
N PHE A 229 -13.71 4.76 15.36
CA PHE A 229 -14.51 4.17 16.44
C PHE A 229 -14.48 2.64 16.41
N TRP A 230 -14.62 2.03 15.23
CA TRP A 230 -14.58 0.57 15.08
C TRP A 230 -13.17 -0.02 15.20
N ASN A 231 -12.15 0.69 14.70
CA ASN A 231 -10.75 0.34 14.86
C ASN A 231 -9.86 1.60 15.02
N PRO A 232 -9.47 1.96 16.26
CA PRO A 232 -8.66 3.15 16.56
C PRO A 232 -7.23 3.12 15.99
N GLN A 233 -6.81 2.00 15.39
CA GLN A 233 -5.48 1.82 14.77
C GLN A 233 -5.52 1.81 13.24
N THR A 234 -6.70 1.88 12.62
CA THR A 234 -6.79 1.81 11.16
C THR A 234 -6.17 3.04 10.50
N VAL A 235 -5.51 2.82 9.37
CA VAL A 235 -5.09 3.89 8.45
C VAL A 235 -6.05 3.98 7.27
N VAL A 236 -6.21 5.17 6.69
CA VAL A 236 -7.13 5.44 5.58
C VAL A 236 -6.36 6.16 4.47
N ASN A 237 -6.54 5.76 3.22
CA ASN A 237 -5.87 6.41 2.10
C ASN A 237 -6.40 7.83 1.81
N SER A 238 -5.71 8.60 0.96
CA SER A 238 -6.11 9.97 0.57
C SER A 238 -7.39 10.09 -0.25
N ARG A 239 -8.02 8.98 -0.65
CA ARG A 239 -9.25 8.98 -1.47
C ARG A 239 -10.53 8.89 -0.62
N LEU A 240 -10.46 9.42 0.60
CA LEU A 240 -11.62 9.82 1.40
C LEU A 240 -11.62 11.35 1.51
N ASN A 241 -11.43 12.02 0.36
CA ASN A 241 -11.20 13.46 0.25
C ASN A 241 -10.09 13.95 1.23
N GLN A 242 -10.32 15.04 1.97
CA GLN A 242 -9.34 15.54 2.94
C GLN A 242 -9.17 14.69 4.23
N TYR A 243 -9.89 13.58 4.38
CA TYR A 243 -9.91 12.77 5.62
C TYR A 243 -8.99 11.53 5.58
N GLY A 244 -8.13 11.43 4.57
CA GLY A 244 -7.11 10.41 4.45
C GLY A 244 -5.84 10.69 5.26
N ASP A 245 -5.12 9.63 5.63
CA ASP A 245 -3.91 9.65 6.45
C ASP A 245 -2.61 9.71 5.63
N TYR A 246 -2.62 9.20 4.40
CA TYR A 246 -1.44 9.10 3.53
C TYR A 246 -1.80 9.35 2.06
N LYS A 247 -0.81 9.71 1.23
CA LYS A 247 -0.99 10.02 -0.20
C LYS A 247 -0.92 8.76 -1.08
N THR A 248 -1.67 8.73 -2.18
CA THR A 248 -1.73 7.57 -3.10
C THR A 248 -1.46 7.94 -4.57
N PRO A 249 -0.22 8.25 -4.97
CA PRO A 249 0.13 8.30 -6.39
C PRO A 249 -0.14 6.93 -7.06
N GLU A 250 -0.62 6.95 -8.30
CA GLU A 250 -1.06 5.78 -9.03
C GLU A 250 -0.40 5.73 -10.42
N GLN A 251 0.17 4.58 -10.79
CA GLN A 251 0.82 4.26 -12.09
C GLN A 251 2.06 5.10 -12.49
N GLY A 252 2.12 6.39 -12.13
CA GLY A 252 3.27 7.27 -12.33
C GLY A 252 4.06 7.48 -11.04
N VAL A 253 5.27 6.93 -10.97
CA VAL A 253 6.19 7.18 -9.84
C VAL A 253 6.48 8.69 -9.79
N PRO A 254 6.29 9.34 -8.63
CA PRO A 254 6.45 10.79 -8.55
C PRO A 254 7.94 11.17 -8.61
N VAL A 255 8.29 12.19 -9.39
CA VAL A 255 9.66 12.74 -9.47
C VAL A 255 10.10 13.31 -8.12
N VAL A 256 9.17 13.93 -7.40
CA VAL A 256 9.37 14.43 -6.03
C VAL A 256 8.40 13.70 -5.13
N ARG A 257 8.92 13.06 -4.07
CA ARG A 257 8.08 12.33 -3.13
C ARG A 257 6.96 13.21 -2.56
N PRO A 258 5.75 12.66 -2.34
CA PRO A 258 4.73 13.35 -1.58
C PRO A 258 5.20 13.69 -0.16
N GLU A 259 4.62 14.77 0.39
CA GLU A 259 4.77 15.11 1.80
C GLU A 259 4.07 14.07 2.68
N GLY A 260 4.69 13.72 3.80
CA GLY A 260 4.17 12.72 4.75
C GLY A 260 4.33 11.28 4.26
N ALA A 261 3.50 10.39 4.83
CA ALA A 261 3.42 9.00 4.41
C ALA A 261 2.69 8.88 3.07
N TRP A 262 3.12 7.93 2.25
CA TRP A 262 2.53 7.71 0.93
C TRP A 262 2.74 6.27 0.44
N GLU A 263 1.88 5.86 -0.48
CA GLU A 263 1.87 4.54 -1.09
C GLU A 263 1.67 4.69 -2.59
N PHE A 264 2.56 4.09 -3.37
CA PHE A 264 2.46 4.03 -4.81
C PHE A 264 1.77 2.73 -5.23
N CYS A 265 0.61 2.83 -5.87
CA CYS A 265 -0.07 1.66 -6.43
C CYS A 265 0.25 1.50 -7.93
N MET A 266 0.54 0.26 -8.33
CA MET A 266 0.94 -0.05 -9.72
C MET A 266 0.44 -1.44 -10.15
N THR A 267 0.02 -1.56 -11.41
CA THR A 267 -0.33 -2.84 -12.05
C THR A 267 0.90 -3.58 -12.58
N MET A 268 0.84 -4.90 -12.66
CA MET A 268 1.91 -5.69 -13.31
C MET A 268 1.84 -5.64 -14.84
N ASN A 269 0.66 -5.52 -15.42
CA ASN A 269 0.43 -5.27 -16.84
C ASN A 269 -0.35 -3.94 -16.99
N ASP A 270 -1.20 -3.79 -17.99
CA ASP A 270 -1.95 -2.56 -18.25
C ASP A 270 -3.34 -2.55 -17.58
N ASN A 271 -3.68 -3.58 -16.79
CA ASN A 271 -4.98 -3.73 -16.15
C ASN A 271 -4.87 -4.05 -14.65
N TRP A 272 -5.87 -3.63 -13.86
CA TRP A 272 -5.94 -3.99 -12.44
C TRP A 272 -6.53 -5.41 -12.27
N GLY A 273 -7.67 -5.66 -12.90
CA GLY A 273 -8.30 -6.96 -12.97
C GLY A 273 -7.64 -7.89 -13.98
N TYR A 274 -8.02 -9.17 -13.93
CA TYR A 274 -7.55 -10.16 -14.89
C TYR A 274 -8.01 -9.82 -16.32
N PHE A 275 -7.05 -9.65 -17.22
CA PHE A 275 -7.29 -9.39 -18.65
C PHE A 275 -6.47 -10.42 -19.46
N PRO A 276 -7.07 -11.51 -19.97
CA PRO A 276 -6.37 -12.68 -20.51
C PRO A 276 -5.56 -12.37 -21.78
N THR A 277 -5.92 -11.33 -22.53
CA THR A 277 -5.19 -10.92 -23.74
C THR A 277 -4.17 -9.81 -23.47
N ASP A 278 -4.08 -9.30 -22.24
CA ASP A 278 -3.06 -8.33 -21.86
C ASP A 278 -1.80 -9.07 -21.42
N ASN A 279 -0.90 -9.24 -22.38
CA ASN A 279 0.42 -9.83 -22.18
C ASN A 279 1.51 -8.76 -22.01
N ASN A 280 1.16 -7.48 -21.92
CA ASN A 280 2.11 -6.38 -21.76
C ASN A 280 2.54 -6.23 -20.30
N TYR A 281 3.06 -7.32 -19.74
CA TYR A 281 3.54 -7.32 -18.38
C TYR A 281 4.87 -6.56 -18.28
N LYS A 282 4.91 -5.63 -17.33
CA LYS A 282 6.12 -4.89 -16.94
C LYS A 282 7.28 -5.87 -16.73
N PRO A 283 8.48 -5.60 -17.28
CA PRO A 283 9.66 -6.43 -17.03
C PRO A 283 9.97 -6.51 -15.53
N ILE A 284 10.56 -7.63 -15.09
CA ILE A 284 10.96 -7.83 -13.69
C ILE A 284 11.86 -6.68 -13.21
N ALA A 285 12.82 -6.27 -14.06
CA ALA A 285 13.71 -5.15 -13.76
C ALA A 285 12.95 -3.85 -13.47
N GLN A 286 11.88 -3.56 -14.21
CA GLN A 286 11.05 -2.38 -13.97
C GLN A 286 10.38 -2.47 -12.59
N ILE A 287 9.79 -3.61 -12.24
CA ILE A 287 9.11 -3.78 -10.93
C ILE A 287 10.10 -3.59 -9.78
N ILE A 288 11.29 -4.21 -9.84
CA ILE A 288 12.29 -4.11 -8.78
C ILE A 288 12.87 -2.69 -8.69
N ARG A 289 13.21 -2.06 -9.82
CA ARG A 289 13.72 -0.67 -9.83
C ARG A 289 12.69 0.30 -9.29
N THR A 290 11.42 0.17 -9.70
CA THR A 290 10.31 0.97 -9.15
C THR A 290 10.14 0.74 -7.65
N PHE A 291 10.20 -0.51 -7.18
CA PHE A 291 10.15 -0.81 -5.74
C PHE A 291 11.25 -0.06 -4.98
N VAL A 292 12.49 -0.17 -5.44
CA VAL A 292 13.67 0.47 -4.84
C VAL A 292 13.55 2.00 -4.83
N GLU A 293 13.08 2.59 -5.92
CA GLU A 293 12.86 4.04 -6.02
C GLU A 293 11.82 4.53 -5.02
N VAL A 294 10.70 3.80 -4.89
CA VAL A 294 9.62 4.11 -3.95
C VAL A 294 10.10 4.01 -2.50
N ILE A 295 10.76 2.93 -2.12
CA ILE A 295 11.23 2.76 -0.73
C ILE A 295 12.38 3.74 -0.39
N GLY A 296 13.26 4.03 -1.35
CA GLY A 296 14.35 5.00 -1.18
C GLY A 296 13.85 6.43 -0.98
N SER A 297 12.66 6.72 -1.49
CA SER A 297 11.93 7.98 -1.28
C SER A 297 10.91 7.90 -0.14
N GLY A 298 10.92 6.82 0.65
CA GLY A 298 10.15 6.67 1.89
C GLY A 298 8.67 6.32 1.70
N GLY A 299 8.29 5.80 0.55
CA GLY A 299 6.94 5.30 0.28
C GLY A 299 6.83 3.78 0.44
N ASN A 300 5.59 3.30 0.32
CA ASN A 300 5.29 1.89 0.14
C ASN A 300 4.92 1.60 -1.31
N LEU A 301 5.33 0.47 -1.86
CA LEU A 301 4.79 -0.05 -3.12
C LEU A 301 3.59 -0.95 -2.82
N LEU A 302 2.44 -0.65 -3.40
CA LEU A 302 1.27 -1.52 -3.44
C LEU A 302 1.16 -2.14 -4.84
N LEU A 303 1.73 -3.34 -5.01
CA LEU A 303 1.81 -4.01 -6.30
C LEU A 303 0.59 -4.88 -6.55
N ASN A 304 -0.09 -4.67 -7.68
CA ASN A 304 -1.36 -5.33 -7.95
C ASN A 304 -1.23 -6.72 -8.61
N VAL A 305 -2.08 -7.64 -8.17
CA VAL A 305 -2.46 -8.87 -8.87
C VAL A 305 -3.93 -8.82 -9.29
N GLY A 306 -4.22 -9.44 -10.42
CA GLY A 306 -5.57 -9.66 -10.94
C GLY A 306 -5.85 -11.15 -11.05
N PRO A 307 -6.40 -11.81 -10.01
CA PRO A 307 -6.72 -13.24 -10.06
C PRO A 307 -7.77 -13.56 -11.12
N LYS A 308 -7.67 -14.77 -11.68
CA LYS A 308 -8.65 -15.30 -12.63
C LYS A 308 -10.02 -15.51 -11.97
N PRO A 309 -11.12 -15.62 -12.72
CA PRO A 309 -12.46 -15.86 -12.16
C PRO A 309 -12.61 -17.13 -11.32
N ASP A 310 -11.71 -18.11 -11.50
CA ASP A 310 -11.68 -19.33 -10.69
C ASP A 310 -10.94 -19.13 -9.36
N GLY A 311 -10.22 -18.03 -9.17
CA GLY A 311 -9.44 -17.72 -7.96
C GLY A 311 -7.95 -18.06 -8.06
N THR A 312 -7.43 -18.50 -9.21
CA THR A 312 -5.98 -18.67 -9.39
C THR A 312 -5.29 -17.36 -9.78
N ILE A 313 -4.07 -17.12 -9.30
CA ILE A 313 -3.25 -16.00 -9.76
C ILE A 313 -2.55 -16.41 -11.08
N PRO A 314 -2.58 -15.59 -12.15
CA PRO A 314 -1.87 -15.89 -13.40
C PRO A 314 -0.37 -16.13 -13.18
N GLN A 315 0.20 -17.14 -13.85
CA GLN A 315 1.62 -17.52 -13.69
C GLN A 315 2.58 -16.35 -13.95
N GLU A 316 2.29 -15.50 -14.94
CA GLU A 316 3.08 -14.30 -15.23
C GLU A 316 3.18 -13.32 -14.05
N GLN A 317 2.12 -13.22 -13.24
CA GLN A 317 2.10 -12.41 -12.03
C GLN A 317 2.89 -13.10 -10.91
N VAL A 318 2.76 -14.42 -10.77
CA VAL A 318 3.54 -15.22 -9.80
C VAL A 318 5.04 -15.09 -10.06
N LEU A 319 5.50 -15.24 -11.31
CA LEU A 319 6.91 -15.15 -11.69
C LEU A 319 7.54 -13.80 -11.29
N ARG A 320 6.81 -12.70 -11.47
CA ARG A 320 7.28 -11.35 -11.12
C ARG A 320 7.31 -11.12 -9.62
N LEU A 321 6.31 -11.62 -8.91
CA LEU A 321 6.26 -11.62 -7.45
C LEU A 321 7.44 -12.40 -6.87
N GLU A 322 7.67 -13.62 -7.35
CA GLU A 322 8.78 -14.45 -6.88
C GLU A 322 10.14 -13.82 -7.19
N ALA A 323 10.31 -13.20 -8.37
CA ALA A 323 11.54 -12.49 -8.69
C ALA A 323 11.78 -11.28 -7.77
N LEU A 324 10.75 -10.50 -7.47
CA LEU A 324 10.83 -9.42 -6.47
C LEU A 324 11.18 -9.98 -5.08
N GLY A 325 10.53 -11.07 -4.67
CA GLY A 325 10.79 -11.75 -3.40
C GLY A 325 12.22 -12.25 -3.27
N ASN A 326 12.77 -12.85 -4.32
CA ASN A 326 14.15 -13.30 -4.39
C ASN A 326 15.13 -12.13 -4.24
N TRP A 327 14.84 -10.99 -4.86
CA TRP A 327 15.64 -9.78 -4.69
C TRP A 327 15.55 -9.23 -3.25
N ILE A 328 14.34 -9.16 -2.68
CA ILE A 328 14.12 -8.70 -1.30
C ILE A 328 14.85 -9.60 -0.31
N SER A 329 14.81 -10.92 -0.49
CA SER A 329 15.47 -11.88 0.40
C SER A 329 16.98 -11.63 0.50
N LYS A 330 17.65 -11.29 -0.62
CA LYS A 330 19.09 -10.99 -0.65
C LYS A 330 19.42 -9.66 0.02
N HIS A 331 18.50 -8.70 -0.03
CA HIS A 331 18.72 -7.31 0.39
C HIS A 331 17.88 -6.88 1.59
N LYS A 332 17.38 -7.84 2.39
CA LYS A 332 16.35 -7.61 3.43
C LYS A 332 16.65 -6.47 4.40
N THR A 333 17.92 -6.30 4.79
CA THR A 333 18.35 -5.26 5.73
C THR A 333 18.31 -3.86 5.12
N ALA A 334 18.49 -3.74 3.81
CA ALA A 334 18.30 -2.48 3.09
C ALA A 334 16.82 -2.16 2.87
N VAL A 335 15.94 -3.17 2.86
CA VAL A 335 14.51 -2.99 2.62
C VAL A 335 13.75 -2.65 3.91
N PHE A 336 13.78 -3.53 4.92
CA PHE A 336 12.87 -3.43 6.07
C PHE A 336 13.43 -2.66 7.26
N ASP A 337 14.76 -2.57 7.40
CA ASP A 337 15.41 -1.89 8.53
C ASP A 337 15.82 -0.45 8.19
N THR A 338 15.13 0.14 7.21
CA THR A 338 15.49 1.44 6.62
C THR A 338 14.33 2.41 6.49
N GLN A 339 14.70 3.66 6.30
CA GLN A 339 13.85 4.80 5.96
C GLN A 339 14.33 5.43 4.65
N ALA A 340 13.66 6.51 4.24
CA ALA A 340 14.06 7.32 3.10
C ALA A 340 15.56 7.68 3.18
N GLY A 341 16.25 7.62 2.04
CA GLY A 341 17.67 7.86 1.97
C GLY A 341 18.07 9.33 1.93
N LEU A 342 19.21 9.57 1.32
CA LEU A 342 19.82 10.88 1.15
C LEU A 342 18.98 11.76 0.21
N PRO A 343 18.98 13.09 0.42
CA PRO A 343 18.46 14.06 -0.54
C PRO A 343 19.17 13.97 -1.91
N TYR A 344 18.52 14.52 -2.94
CA TYR A 344 19.12 14.64 -4.27
C TYR A 344 20.47 15.38 -4.24
N GLY A 345 21.39 14.94 -5.12
CA GLY A 345 22.72 15.52 -5.31
C GLY A 345 23.85 14.81 -4.56
N HIS A 346 23.54 13.93 -3.59
CA HIS A 346 24.54 13.17 -2.84
C HIS A 346 25.02 11.90 -3.56
N PHE A 347 24.11 11.26 -4.30
CA PHE A 347 24.34 10.05 -5.09
C PHE A 347 23.39 10.06 -6.29
N PHE A 348 23.82 9.49 -7.42
CA PHE A 348 23.02 9.41 -8.65
C PHE A 348 22.28 8.07 -8.71
N GLY A 349 21.27 7.92 -7.87
CA GLY A 349 20.41 6.75 -7.76
C GLY A 349 19.64 6.77 -6.44
N PRO A 350 18.73 5.81 -6.21
CA PRO A 350 18.05 5.70 -4.93
C PRO A 350 19.03 5.36 -3.82
N THR A 351 18.76 5.87 -2.62
CA THR A 351 19.46 5.47 -1.42
C THR A 351 18.47 5.14 -0.33
N LEU A 352 18.90 4.30 0.62
CA LEU A 352 18.16 4.01 1.84
C LEU A 352 19.06 4.31 3.04
N LEU A 353 18.46 4.65 4.17
CA LEU A 353 19.19 4.96 5.41
C LEU A 353 18.69 4.04 6.51
N SER A 354 19.60 3.40 7.27
CA SER A 354 19.20 2.63 8.44
C SER A 354 18.50 3.52 9.48
N LYS A 355 17.65 2.94 10.32
CA LYS A 355 16.89 3.70 11.34
C LYS A 355 17.79 4.41 12.36
N ASP A 356 18.92 3.82 12.71
CA ASP A 356 19.96 4.42 13.55
C ASP A 356 20.89 5.38 12.77
N LYS A 357 20.68 5.47 11.45
CA LYS A 357 21.41 6.32 10.50
C LYS A 357 22.92 6.07 10.47
N THR A 358 23.37 4.88 10.87
CA THR A 358 24.78 4.48 10.81
C THR A 358 25.14 3.79 9.49
N LYS A 359 24.15 3.43 8.66
CA LYS A 359 24.35 2.77 7.37
C LYS A 359 23.57 3.45 6.25
N ILE A 360 24.26 3.74 5.16
CA ILE A 360 23.66 4.18 3.91
C ILE A 360 23.68 3.01 2.94
N TYR A 361 22.56 2.74 2.27
CA TYR A 361 22.50 1.78 1.19
C TYR A 361 22.41 2.51 -0.14
N LEU A 362 23.39 2.29 -1.03
CA LEU A 362 23.40 2.85 -2.39
C LEU A 362 22.82 1.83 -3.35
N CYS A 363 21.78 2.19 -4.09
CA CYS A 363 21.14 1.30 -5.05
C CYS A 363 21.63 1.61 -6.46
N LEU A 364 22.38 0.68 -7.04
CA LEU A 364 22.92 0.75 -8.39
C LEU A 364 21.95 0.05 -9.34
N PHE A 365 21.28 0.82 -10.20
CA PHE A 365 20.42 0.27 -11.24
C PHE A 365 21.24 -0.37 -12.36
N ASP A 366 22.38 0.23 -12.70
CA ASP A 366 23.23 -0.23 -13.79
C ASP A 366 24.68 -0.40 -13.33
N ASN A 367 25.45 -1.16 -14.11
CA ASN A 367 26.85 -1.44 -13.81
C ASN A 367 27.66 -0.13 -13.81
N PRO A 368 28.28 0.24 -12.68
CA PRO A 368 29.03 1.48 -12.58
C PRO A 368 30.33 1.41 -13.39
N LYS A 369 30.78 2.56 -13.91
CA LYS A 369 32.05 2.68 -14.63
C LYS A 369 33.06 3.46 -13.79
N ASN A 370 34.31 2.98 -13.76
CA ASN A 370 35.45 3.57 -13.04
C ASN A 370 35.27 3.66 -11.51
N TYR A 371 34.36 4.52 -11.05
CA TYR A 371 34.10 4.76 -9.63
C TYR A 371 32.63 5.09 -9.39
N ILE A 372 32.13 4.70 -8.22
CA ILE A 372 30.87 5.18 -7.67
C ILE A 372 31.17 6.40 -6.79
N LEU A 373 30.38 7.46 -6.95
CA LEU A 373 30.60 8.74 -6.26
C LEU A 373 29.54 8.96 -5.19
N LEU A 374 29.98 9.14 -3.94
CA LEU A 374 29.13 9.51 -2.82
C LEU A 374 29.62 10.82 -2.21
N LYS A 375 28.75 11.84 -2.17
CA LYS A 375 29.12 13.21 -1.83
C LYS A 375 28.57 13.63 -0.46
N GLY A 376 29.29 14.53 0.20
CA GLY A 376 28.81 15.21 1.41
C GLY A 376 28.82 14.36 2.69
N ILE A 377 29.45 13.19 2.69
CA ILE A 377 29.54 12.34 3.88
C ILE A 377 30.69 12.83 4.76
N GLN A 378 30.39 13.42 5.92
CA GLN A 378 31.40 13.93 6.85
C GLN A 378 31.96 12.83 7.76
N ASN A 379 31.18 11.78 8.03
CA ASN A 379 31.60 10.67 8.87
C ASN A 379 32.84 9.97 8.32
N LYS A 380 33.63 9.38 9.23
CA LYS A 380 34.55 8.32 8.86
C LYS A 380 33.76 7.10 8.39
N VAL A 381 34.16 6.53 7.26
CA VAL A 381 33.56 5.31 6.71
C VAL A 381 34.34 4.12 7.26
N LYS A 382 33.63 3.16 7.87
CA LYS A 382 34.22 1.94 8.43
C LYS A 382 34.46 0.89 7.34
N SER A 383 33.46 0.67 6.49
CA SER A 383 33.55 -0.26 5.37
C SER A 383 32.48 0.03 4.33
N ILE A 384 32.71 -0.45 3.11
CA ILE A 384 31.72 -0.46 2.03
C ILE A 384 31.71 -1.85 1.42
N LYS A 385 30.53 -2.46 1.31
CA LYS A 385 30.39 -3.84 0.85
C LYS A 385 29.15 -4.04 0.00
N VAL A 386 29.22 -4.98 -0.92
CA VAL A 386 28.09 -5.35 -1.78
C VAL A 386 27.12 -6.20 -0.97
N LEU A 387 25.90 -5.73 -0.72
CA LEU A 387 24.93 -6.48 0.06
C LEU A 387 24.44 -7.70 -0.74
N GLY A 388 24.41 -8.87 -0.11
CA GLY A 388 24.08 -10.13 -0.79
C GLY A 388 25.27 -10.82 -1.48
N ALA A 389 26.45 -10.19 -1.46
CA ALA A 389 27.73 -10.77 -1.87
C ALA A 389 28.78 -10.56 -0.77
N GLU A 390 29.79 -11.43 -0.68
CA GLU A 390 30.86 -11.29 0.32
C GLU A 390 32.02 -10.40 -0.20
N GLN A 391 31.69 -9.34 -0.94
CA GLN A 391 32.70 -8.42 -1.49
C GLN A 391 32.76 -7.12 -0.71
N GLU A 392 33.93 -6.84 -0.13
CA GLU A 392 34.31 -5.51 0.37
C GLU A 392 34.92 -4.67 -0.76
N LEU A 393 34.60 -3.38 -0.78
CA LEU A 393 35.03 -2.43 -1.80
C LEU A 393 36.00 -1.43 -1.19
N SER A 394 37.11 -1.18 -1.90
CA SER A 394 38.02 -0.09 -1.56
C SER A 394 37.38 1.25 -1.87
N PHE A 395 37.73 2.27 -1.09
CA PHE A 395 37.29 3.64 -1.32
C PHE A 395 38.38 4.62 -0.89
N GLU A 396 38.37 5.79 -1.53
CA GLU A 396 39.23 6.92 -1.18
C GLU A 396 38.41 8.21 -1.12
N ARG A 397 38.91 9.21 -0.40
CA ARG A 397 38.36 10.56 -0.43
C ARG A 397 39.16 11.40 -1.41
N ASN A 398 38.48 11.96 -2.39
CA ASN A 398 39.08 12.87 -3.36
C ASN A 398 38.54 14.29 -3.19
N GLY A 399 39.47 15.25 -3.15
CA GLY A 399 39.16 16.67 -2.93
C GLY A 399 38.64 16.97 -1.52
N GLY A 400 38.16 18.19 -1.34
CA GLY A 400 37.68 18.70 -0.05
C GLY A 400 38.62 19.71 0.59
N ALA A 401 38.19 20.24 1.72
CA ALA A 401 38.89 21.23 2.52
C ALA A 401 38.45 21.06 3.96
N ALA A 402 39.15 20.21 4.72
CA ALA A 402 38.78 19.88 6.09
C ALA A 402 38.69 21.14 6.97
N TRP A 403 39.55 22.14 6.74
CA TRP A 403 39.55 23.43 7.43
C TRP A 403 38.29 24.28 7.17
N ASN A 404 37.56 24.02 6.08
CA ASN A 404 36.28 24.67 5.75
C ASN A 404 35.08 23.72 5.87
N ASN A 405 35.26 22.59 6.57
CA ASN A 405 34.23 21.56 6.78
C ASN A 405 33.71 20.92 5.47
N ILE A 406 34.52 20.91 4.41
CA ILE A 406 34.17 20.31 3.11
C ILE A 406 34.77 18.89 3.03
N PRO A 407 33.95 17.82 3.09
CA PRO A 407 34.44 16.45 3.33
C PRO A 407 35.07 15.75 2.12
N GLY A 408 35.08 16.40 0.95
CA GLY A 408 35.45 15.77 -0.32
C GLY A 408 34.39 14.80 -0.84
N ILE A 409 34.74 14.07 -1.90
CA ILE A 409 33.90 13.06 -2.55
C ILE A 409 34.47 11.67 -2.24
N LEU A 410 33.65 10.77 -1.72
CA LEU A 410 34.00 9.36 -1.63
C LEU A 410 33.96 8.75 -3.03
N ARG A 411 35.11 8.26 -3.49
CA ARG A 411 35.25 7.45 -4.71
C ARG A 411 35.34 6.00 -4.27
N ILE A 412 34.35 5.22 -4.63
CA ILE A 412 34.23 3.81 -4.27
C ILE A 412 34.56 3.00 -5.52
N SER A 413 35.38 1.96 -5.36
CA SER A 413 35.65 1.00 -6.43
C SER A 413 34.36 0.31 -6.90
N VAL A 414 34.33 -0.08 -8.18
CA VAL A 414 33.18 -0.78 -8.75
C VAL A 414 33.13 -2.24 -8.25
N PRO A 415 31.94 -2.81 -8.01
CA PRO A 415 31.79 -4.23 -7.71
C PRO A 415 32.35 -5.12 -8.83
N ALA A 416 32.79 -6.32 -8.47
CA ALA A 416 33.15 -7.32 -9.47
C ALA A 416 31.89 -7.87 -10.14
N ASP A 417 31.99 -8.30 -11.40
CA ASP A 417 30.83 -8.74 -12.19
C ASP A 417 30.01 -9.85 -11.50
N GLN A 418 30.67 -10.78 -10.81
CA GLN A 418 30.01 -11.86 -10.08
C GLN A 418 29.24 -11.41 -8.83
N SER A 419 29.52 -10.21 -8.31
CA SER A 419 28.85 -9.64 -7.14
C SER A 419 27.64 -8.77 -7.52
N LEU A 420 27.43 -8.51 -8.82
CA LEU A 420 26.32 -7.70 -9.29
C LEU A 420 25.01 -8.48 -9.23
N ASP A 421 23.96 -7.82 -8.75
CA ASP A 421 22.60 -8.30 -8.90
C ASP A 421 22.06 -7.87 -10.28
N PRO A 422 21.37 -8.77 -11.02
CA PRO A 422 20.91 -8.51 -12.38
C PRO A 422 19.86 -7.38 -12.49
N TYR A 423 19.23 -6.97 -11.39
CA TYR A 423 18.19 -5.95 -11.39
C TYR A 423 18.64 -4.67 -10.70
N VAL A 424 19.09 -4.79 -9.45
CA VAL A 424 19.59 -3.68 -8.63
C VAL A 424 20.64 -4.20 -7.66
N THR A 425 21.88 -3.75 -7.81
CA THR A 425 22.96 -4.04 -6.84
C THR A 425 22.88 -3.05 -5.69
N VAL A 426 22.98 -3.52 -4.44
CA VAL A 426 22.93 -2.65 -3.26
C VAL A 426 24.29 -2.63 -2.57
N LEU A 427 24.82 -1.46 -2.26
CA LEU A 427 26.04 -1.30 -1.47
C LEU A 427 25.70 -0.81 -0.05
N GLU A 428 26.17 -1.50 0.98
CA GLU A 428 26.11 -1.03 2.37
C GLU A 428 27.36 -0.21 2.69
N VAL A 429 27.19 1.08 2.95
CA VAL A 429 28.21 2.00 3.45
C VAL A 429 28.02 2.15 4.96
N HIS A 430 28.93 1.59 5.76
CA HIS A 430 28.87 1.65 7.22
C HIS A 430 29.69 2.82 7.75
N LEU A 431 29.06 3.67 8.54
CA LEU A 431 29.64 4.89 9.09
C LEU A 431 30.12 4.70 10.53
N GLU A 432 31.06 5.54 10.93
CA GLU A 432 31.36 5.80 12.33
C GLU A 432 30.40 6.86 12.87
N GLY A 433 29.44 6.43 13.69
CA GLY A 433 28.38 7.27 14.26
C GLY A 433 27.18 7.50 13.33
N GLU A 434 26.21 8.27 13.82
CA GLU A 434 25.05 8.75 13.05
C GLU A 434 25.51 9.64 11.89
N LEU A 435 24.83 9.53 10.74
CA LEU A 435 25.12 10.30 9.53
C LEU A 435 25.18 11.82 9.81
N SER A 436 26.33 12.39 9.48
CA SER A 436 26.62 13.81 9.42
C SER A 436 26.79 14.21 7.94
N LEU A 437 25.83 14.97 7.43
CA LEU A 437 25.66 15.25 6.00
C LEU A 437 25.93 16.71 5.66
N TYR A 438 26.93 16.96 4.82
CA TYR A 438 27.27 18.29 4.30
C TYR A 438 26.41 18.67 3.09
N ARG A 439 25.69 19.80 3.19
CA ARG A 439 24.88 20.38 2.09
C ARG A 439 25.27 21.82 1.74
N GLY A 440 26.56 22.16 1.87
CA GLY A 440 27.05 23.50 1.54
C GLY A 440 27.00 23.80 0.04
N HIS A 441 26.98 25.09 -0.30
CA HIS A 441 26.71 25.59 -1.65
C HIS A 441 27.99 25.81 -2.48
N GLY A 442 29.15 25.42 -1.94
CA GLY A 442 30.47 25.69 -2.53
C GLY A 442 30.94 27.12 -2.22
N ASN A 443 31.85 27.25 -1.25
CA ASN A 443 32.60 28.50 -1.06
C ASN A 443 33.93 28.39 -1.82
N ALA A 444 34.51 29.53 -2.18
CA ALA A 444 35.87 29.55 -2.70
C ALA A 444 36.81 28.87 -1.67
N VAL A 445 37.52 27.84 -2.12
CA VAL A 445 38.58 27.19 -1.35
C VAL A 445 39.88 27.55 -2.05
N GLU A 446 40.61 28.49 -1.49
CA GLU A 446 41.97 28.77 -1.94
C GLU A 446 42.88 27.63 -1.46
N LEU A 447 43.48 26.91 -2.41
CA LEU A 447 44.58 25.98 -2.16
C LEU A 447 45.87 26.81 -2.11
N ASN A 448 46.11 27.44 -0.96
CA ASN A 448 47.41 28.04 -0.69
C ASN A 448 48.35 26.91 -0.24
N MET A 449 48.90 26.18 -1.22
CA MET A 449 49.97 25.20 -0.99
C MET A 449 51.29 25.89 -0.70
#